data_AF-A0A537NEA9-F1
#
_entry.id   AF-A0A537NEA9-F1
#
_cell.length_a   1.000
_cell.length_b   1.000
_cell.length_c   1.000
_cell.angle_alpha   90.00
_cell.angle_beta   90.00
_cell.angle_gamma   90.00
#
_symmetry.space_group_name_H-M   'P 1'
#
loop_
_entity.id
_entity.type
_entity.pdbx_description
1 polymer ?
#
loop_
_entity_poly.entity_id
_entity_poly.type
_entity_poly.pdbx_seq_one_letter_code
_entity_poly.pdbx_strand_id
1 'polypeptide(L)'
;LIAYSSVAHMGFVTMGIFAGTMQGVAGGIFQMISHGIVSGALFLIVGVVYDRMHTREIAAYGGLANNMPVYATVFMVFTLANVGLPGTSGFVGEFLSLIGTFKVNTWVAFLATTGTILSAAYALWLYRKVIFGALEKPGLAALADLDAREMLIFAPLVVLTLLLGFFPTPVLDVSASAVTALLESYNHALAAAKSAALAAH
;
A
#
# COMPACT_ATOMS: atom_id res chain seq x y z
N LEU A 1 9.09 10.85 -0.61
CA LEU A 1 8.94 9.54 -1.28
C LEU A 1 7.66 8.81 -0.85
N ILE A 2 7.41 8.64 0.45
CA ILE A 2 6.20 7.95 0.96
C ILE A 2 4.88 8.57 0.47
N ALA A 3 4.78 9.90 0.42
CA ALA A 3 3.60 10.58 -0.13
C ALA A 3 3.35 10.25 -1.62
N TYR A 4 4.40 10.25 -2.46
CA TYR A 4 4.28 9.85 -3.87
C TYR A 4 3.95 8.37 -4.03
N SER A 5 4.46 7.53 -3.13
CA SER A 5 4.07 6.11 -3.06
C SER A 5 2.57 5.95 -2.85
N SER A 6 1.98 6.79 -1.99
CA SER A 6 0.52 6.78 -1.75
C SER A 6 -0.29 7.08 -3.01
N VAL A 7 0.19 7.99 -3.86
CA VAL A 7 -0.43 8.27 -5.16
C VAL A 7 -0.42 7.04 -6.07
N ALA A 8 0.69 6.28 -6.10
CA ALA A 8 0.78 5.05 -6.89
C ALA A 8 -0.25 4.01 -6.42
N HIS A 9 -0.39 3.80 -5.11
CA HIS A 9 -1.37 2.86 -4.54
C HIS A 9 -2.83 3.25 -4.84
N MET A 10 -3.16 4.54 -4.77
CA MET A 10 -4.50 5.02 -5.16
C MET A 10 -4.76 4.90 -6.66
N GLY A 11 -3.70 4.85 -7.48
CA GLY A 11 -3.79 4.47 -8.88
C GLY A 11 -4.39 3.07 -9.08
N PHE A 12 -3.99 2.08 -8.26
CA PHE A 12 -4.56 0.73 -8.30
C PHE A 12 -6.03 0.70 -7.88
N VAL A 13 -6.40 1.48 -6.86
CA VAL A 13 -7.81 1.62 -6.43
C VAL A 13 -8.66 2.14 -7.57
N THR A 14 -8.21 3.23 -8.20
CA THR A 14 -8.92 3.85 -9.32
C THR A 14 -9.05 2.85 -10.47
N MET A 15 -7.94 2.25 -10.88
CA MET A 15 -7.91 1.24 -11.95
C MET A 15 -8.84 0.05 -11.66
N GLY A 16 -8.85 -0.46 -10.42
CA GLY A 16 -9.70 -1.58 -10.00
C GLY A 16 -11.18 -1.25 -10.06
N ILE A 17 -11.58 -0.06 -9.58
CA ILE A 17 -12.98 0.41 -9.65
C ILE A 17 -13.42 0.54 -11.11
N PHE A 18 -12.61 1.18 -11.95
CA PHE A 18 -12.93 1.40 -13.37
C PHE A 18 -12.82 0.14 -14.23
N ALA A 19 -12.27 -0.96 -13.72
CA ALA A 19 -12.33 -2.24 -14.40
C ALA A 19 -13.77 -2.79 -14.48
N GLY A 20 -14.68 -2.37 -13.59
CA GLY A 20 -16.08 -2.82 -13.62
C GLY A 20 -16.24 -4.33 -13.40
N THR A 21 -15.27 -4.97 -12.77
CA THR A 21 -15.32 -6.39 -12.40
C THR A 21 -15.44 -6.55 -10.90
N MET A 22 -16.06 -7.65 -10.44
CA MET A 22 -16.17 -8.00 -9.03
C MET A 22 -14.80 -7.94 -8.32
N GLN A 23 -13.76 -8.44 -8.98
CA GLN A 23 -12.42 -8.58 -8.40
C GLN A 23 -11.71 -7.23 -8.40
N GLY A 24 -11.92 -6.42 -9.45
CA GLY A 24 -11.38 -5.06 -9.54
C GLY A 24 -11.92 -4.15 -8.44
N VAL A 25 -13.24 -4.13 -8.26
CA VAL A 25 -13.90 -3.27 -7.26
C VAL A 25 -13.59 -3.76 -5.84
N ALA A 26 -13.72 -5.07 -5.58
CA ALA A 26 -13.39 -5.63 -4.26
C ALA A 26 -11.91 -5.42 -3.91
N GLY A 27 -11.01 -5.60 -4.88
CA GLY A 27 -9.58 -5.31 -4.74
C GLY A 27 -9.31 -3.83 -4.45
N GLY A 28 -10.01 -2.92 -5.13
CA GLY A 28 -9.89 -1.47 -4.90
C GLY A 28 -10.32 -1.07 -3.48
N ILE A 29 -11.46 -1.59 -3.01
CA ILE A 29 -11.93 -1.34 -1.63
C ILE A 29 -10.95 -1.90 -0.60
N PHE A 30 -10.48 -3.14 -0.81
CA PHE A 30 -9.49 -3.76 0.06
C PHE A 30 -8.19 -2.96 0.09
N GLN A 31 -7.75 -2.47 -1.07
CA GLN A 31 -6.54 -1.66 -1.21
C GLN A 31 -6.67 -0.32 -0.48
N MET A 32 -7.85 0.32 -0.46
CA MET A 32 -8.05 1.55 0.32
C MET A 32 -7.84 1.32 1.82
N ILE A 33 -8.36 0.22 2.37
CA ILE A 33 -8.20 -0.14 3.79
C ILE A 33 -6.75 -0.48 4.08
N SER A 34 -6.16 -1.37 3.28
CA SER A 34 -4.76 -1.77 3.39
C SER A 34 -3.82 -0.56 3.31
N HIS A 35 -4.04 0.33 2.35
CA HIS A 35 -3.25 1.53 2.18
C HIS A 35 -3.39 2.48 3.38
N GLY A 36 -4.59 2.65 3.95
CA GLY A 36 -4.78 3.47 5.14
C GLY A 36 -3.93 2.99 6.32
N ILE A 37 -3.83 1.67 6.51
CA ILE A 37 -3.02 1.06 7.57
C ILE A 37 -1.51 1.23 7.27
N VAL A 38 -1.08 0.84 6.07
CA VAL A 38 0.34 0.81 5.70
C VAL A 38 0.91 2.23 5.56
N SER A 39 0.22 3.14 4.89
CA SER A 39 0.66 4.53 4.74
C SER A 39 0.66 5.26 6.08
N GLY A 40 -0.35 5.04 6.93
CA GLY A 40 -0.40 5.57 8.29
C GLY A 40 0.82 5.13 9.10
N ALA A 41 1.17 3.84 9.05
CA ALA A 41 2.36 3.31 9.71
C ALA A 41 3.66 3.92 9.15
N LEU A 42 3.79 4.03 7.82
CA LEU A 42 4.96 4.62 7.18
C LEU A 42 5.14 6.11 7.52
N PHE A 43 4.04 6.87 7.64
CA PHE A 43 4.11 8.26 8.10
C PHE A 43 4.48 8.36 9.59
N LEU A 44 3.99 7.45 10.43
CA LEU A 44 4.41 7.36 11.83
C LEU A 44 5.91 7.04 11.95
N ILE A 45 6.43 6.10 11.15
CA ILE A 45 7.86 5.76 11.06
C ILE A 45 8.69 7.01 10.72
N VAL A 46 8.26 7.80 9.74
CA VAL A 46 8.93 9.06 9.41
C VAL A 46 8.87 10.05 10.56
N GLY A 47 7.72 10.15 11.25
CA GLY A 47 7.55 11.01 12.43
C GLY A 47 8.54 10.66 13.55
N VAL A 48 8.67 9.39 13.88
CA VAL A 48 9.59 8.85 14.90
C VAL A 48 11.04 9.30 14.69
N VAL A 49 11.54 9.24 13.45
CA VAL A 49 12.91 9.68 13.14
C VAL A 49 13.00 11.19 12.96
N TYR A 50 11.94 11.84 12.47
CA TYR A 50 11.88 13.29 12.36
C TYR A 50 11.88 13.97 13.75
N ASP A 51 11.21 13.40 14.74
CA ASP A 51 11.19 13.93 16.10
C ASP A 51 12.56 13.83 16.77
N ARG A 52 13.36 12.81 16.42
CA ARG A 52 14.71 12.64 16.94
C ARG A 52 15.77 13.49 16.19
N MET A 53 15.61 13.71 14.88
CA MET A 53 16.65 14.32 14.03
C MET A 53 16.29 15.69 13.42
N HIS A 54 15.01 16.08 13.46
CA HIS A 54 14.46 17.32 12.90
C HIS A 54 14.88 17.65 11.45
N THR A 55 15.17 16.61 10.66
CA THR A 55 15.50 16.73 9.24
C THR A 55 14.66 15.74 8.44
N ARG A 56 14.48 16.01 7.15
CA ARG A 56 13.84 15.09 6.19
C ARG A 56 14.82 14.68 5.08
N GLU A 57 16.07 15.13 5.17
CA GLU A 57 17.11 14.87 4.19
C GLU A 57 17.54 13.41 4.26
N ILE A 58 17.27 12.64 3.20
CA ILE A 58 17.64 11.21 3.13
C ILE A 58 19.15 11.04 3.32
N ALA A 59 19.94 11.98 2.77
CA ALA A 59 21.38 12.01 2.90
C ALA A 59 21.86 12.22 4.35
N ALA A 60 21.00 12.66 5.28
CA ALA A 60 21.33 12.79 6.69
C ALA A 60 21.26 11.45 7.45
N TYR A 61 20.55 10.44 6.92
CA TYR A 61 20.44 9.11 7.52
C TYR A 61 21.52 8.13 7.01
N GLY A 62 21.54 6.93 7.62
CA GLY A 62 22.43 5.84 7.25
C GLY A 62 22.80 4.98 8.46
N GLY A 63 22.74 3.65 8.31
CA GLY A 63 23.17 2.71 9.35
C GLY A 63 22.27 2.62 10.59
N LEU A 64 21.01 3.07 10.52
CA LEU A 64 20.08 3.03 11.66
C LEU A 64 19.83 1.63 12.23
N ALA A 65 20.05 0.56 11.45
CA ALA A 65 19.94 -0.81 11.95
C ALA A 65 20.85 -1.10 13.16
N ASN A 66 21.99 -0.41 13.27
CA ASN A 66 22.95 -0.65 14.35
C ASN A 66 22.46 -0.13 15.71
N ASN A 67 21.70 0.97 15.70
CA ASN A 67 21.26 1.67 16.93
C ASN A 67 19.77 1.51 17.20
N MET A 68 18.97 1.30 16.15
CA MET A 68 17.52 1.16 16.22
C MET A 68 17.06 -0.12 15.46
N PRO A 69 17.46 -1.33 15.89
CA PRO A 69 17.12 -2.58 15.21
C PRO A 69 15.62 -2.89 15.19
N VAL A 70 14.87 -2.52 16.25
CA VAL A 70 13.41 -2.73 16.29
C VAL A 70 12.74 -1.79 15.30
N TYR A 71 13.11 -0.51 15.29
CA TYR A 71 12.67 0.44 14.27
C TYR A 71 12.94 -0.06 12.84
N ALA A 72 14.16 -0.56 12.58
CA ALA A 72 14.54 -1.10 11.28
C ALA A 72 13.62 -2.26 10.86
N THR A 73 13.29 -3.15 11.79
CA THR A 73 12.39 -4.29 11.55
C THR A 73 10.97 -3.82 11.24
N VAL A 74 10.43 -2.90 12.03
CA VAL A 74 9.09 -2.33 11.81
C VAL A 74 9.03 -1.61 10.47
N PHE A 75 10.05 -0.81 10.15
CA PHE A 75 10.11 -0.13 8.85
C PHE A 75 10.22 -1.13 7.70
N MET A 76 10.93 -2.25 7.86
CA MET A 76 10.99 -3.30 6.84
C MET A 76 9.62 -3.91 6.60
N VAL A 77 8.89 -4.29 7.65
CA VAL A 77 7.56 -4.89 7.53
C VAL A 77 6.63 -3.99 6.71
N PHE A 78 6.56 -2.70 7.03
CA PHE A 78 5.70 -1.77 6.30
C PHE A 78 6.23 -1.41 4.91
N THR A 79 7.55 -1.38 4.71
CA THR A 79 8.13 -1.23 3.37
C THR A 79 7.73 -2.41 2.49
N LEU A 80 7.82 -3.64 3.01
CA LEU A 80 7.43 -4.86 2.30
C LEU A 80 5.92 -4.90 2.02
N ALA A 81 5.11 -4.44 2.97
CA ALA A 81 3.67 -4.29 2.76
C ALA A 81 3.35 -3.27 1.66
N ASN A 82 4.09 -2.17 1.62
CA ASN A 82 3.94 -1.11 0.63
C ASN A 82 4.45 -1.50 -0.77
N VAL A 83 5.29 -2.53 -0.91
CA VAL A 83 5.68 -3.03 -2.25
C VAL A 83 4.81 -4.19 -2.72
N GLY A 84 3.77 -4.55 -1.97
CA GLY A 84 2.87 -5.64 -2.30
C GLY A 84 3.48 -7.02 -2.10
N LEU A 85 4.29 -7.22 -1.06
CA LEU A 85 4.84 -8.55 -0.75
C LEU A 85 3.69 -9.53 -0.39
N PRO A 86 3.63 -10.73 -0.99
CA PRO A 86 2.69 -11.77 -0.60
C PRO A 86 2.76 -12.08 0.91
N GLY A 87 1.59 -12.23 1.55
CA GLY A 87 1.48 -12.36 3.02
C GLY A 87 1.27 -11.03 3.74
N THR A 88 1.24 -9.91 3.01
CA THR A 88 0.82 -8.59 3.54
C THR A 88 -0.49 -8.14 2.91
N SER A 89 -1.22 -7.27 3.60
CA SER A 89 -2.47 -6.70 3.11
C SER A 89 -2.31 -5.94 1.78
N GLY A 90 -1.16 -5.33 1.52
CA GLY A 90 -0.91 -4.58 0.28
C GLY A 90 -0.99 -5.45 -0.96
N PHE A 91 -0.52 -6.70 -0.88
CA PHE A 91 -0.57 -7.64 -2.00
C PHE A 91 -2.00 -7.98 -2.42
N VAL A 92 -2.88 -8.28 -1.46
CA VAL A 92 -4.24 -8.76 -1.76
C VAL A 92 -5.04 -7.72 -2.55
N GLY A 93 -5.01 -6.46 -2.12
CA GLY A 93 -5.75 -5.39 -2.78
C GLY A 93 -5.26 -5.10 -4.20
N GLU A 94 -3.95 -4.95 -4.37
CA GLU A 94 -3.34 -4.69 -5.68
C GLU A 94 -3.50 -5.87 -6.64
N PHE A 95 -3.32 -7.09 -6.15
CA PHE A 95 -3.40 -8.28 -6.98
C PHE A 95 -4.83 -8.53 -7.47
N LEU A 96 -5.84 -8.37 -6.60
CA LEU A 96 -7.25 -8.45 -7.00
C LEU A 96 -7.61 -7.38 -8.03
N SER A 97 -7.13 -6.14 -7.81
CA SER A 97 -7.31 -5.03 -8.75
C SER A 97 -6.68 -5.35 -10.11
N LEU A 98 -5.45 -5.86 -10.13
CA LEU A 98 -4.72 -6.26 -11.34
C LEU A 98 -5.42 -7.38 -12.10
N ILE A 99 -5.86 -8.45 -11.43
CA ILE A 99 -6.59 -9.55 -12.09
C ILE A 99 -7.92 -9.05 -12.65
N GLY A 100 -8.64 -8.20 -11.90
CA GLY A 100 -9.87 -7.58 -12.36
C GLY A 100 -9.66 -6.78 -13.65
N THR A 101 -8.63 -5.94 -13.69
CA THR A 101 -8.27 -5.15 -14.86
C THR A 101 -7.74 -6.01 -16.01
N PHE A 102 -6.94 -7.04 -15.73
CA PHE A 102 -6.37 -7.92 -16.75
C PHE A 102 -7.44 -8.62 -17.60
N LYS A 103 -8.58 -8.98 -16.99
CA LYS A 103 -9.72 -9.56 -17.70
C LYS A 103 -10.39 -8.60 -18.69
N VAL A 104 -10.21 -7.29 -18.52
CA VAL A 104 -10.86 -6.24 -19.31
C VAL A 104 -9.89 -5.62 -20.31
N ASN A 105 -8.67 -5.27 -19.87
CA ASN A 105 -7.65 -4.67 -20.70
C ASN A 105 -6.24 -5.06 -20.23
N THR A 106 -5.57 -5.90 -21.02
CA THR A 106 -4.23 -6.42 -20.74
C THR A 106 -3.13 -5.35 -20.82
N TRP A 107 -3.28 -4.33 -21.66
CA TRP A 107 -2.31 -3.23 -21.77
C TRP A 107 -2.29 -2.36 -20.51
N VAL A 108 -3.47 -2.06 -19.96
CA VAL A 108 -3.57 -1.31 -18.70
C VAL A 108 -2.95 -2.12 -17.56
N ALA A 109 -3.26 -3.41 -17.47
CA ALA A 109 -2.67 -4.30 -16.47
C ALA A 109 -1.14 -4.42 -16.60
N PHE A 110 -0.62 -4.46 -17.83
CA PHE A 110 0.83 -4.48 -18.10
C PHE A 110 1.52 -3.20 -17.59
N LEU A 111 0.96 -2.03 -17.89
CA LEU A 111 1.48 -0.75 -17.41
C LEU A 111 1.41 -0.64 -15.88
N ALA A 112 0.29 -1.08 -15.29
CA ALA A 112 0.12 -1.09 -13.84
C ALA A 112 1.16 -1.99 -13.15
N THR A 113 1.38 -3.20 -13.68
CA THR A 113 2.40 -4.14 -13.16
C THR A 113 3.81 -3.55 -13.26
N THR A 114 4.12 -2.85 -14.35
CA THR A 114 5.39 -2.11 -14.49
C THR A 114 5.52 -1.04 -13.41
N GLY A 115 4.43 -0.33 -13.12
CA GLY A 115 4.34 0.62 -12.01
C GLY A 115 4.65 -0.01 -10.65
N THR A 116 4.15 -1.21 -10.36
CA THR A 116 4.49 -1.96 -9.13
C THR A 116 5.98 -2.24 -9.02
N ILE A 117 6.64 -2.65 -10.12
CA ILE A 117 8.08 -2.94 -10.13
C ILE A 117 8.89 -1.67 -9.81
N LEU A 118 8.55 -0.54 -10.44
CA LEU A 118 9.18 0.75 -10.14
C LEU A 118 8.91 1.17 -8.70
N SER A 119 7.71 0.87 -8.18
CA SER A 119 7.33 1.11 -6.80
C SER A 119 8.23 0.38 -5.81
N ALA A 120 8.43 -0.92 -6.06
CA ALA A 120 9.33 -1.75 -5.29
C ALA A 120 10.77 -1.24 -5.32
N ALA A 121 11.26 -0.84 -6.50
CA ALA A 121 12.62 -0.36 -6.69
C ALA A 121 12.93 0.88 -5.83
N TYR A 122 12.09 1.92 -5.87
CA TYR A 122 12.36 3.12 -5.06
C TYR A 122 12.16 2.88 -3.56
N ALA A 123 11.22 2.03 -3.17
CA ALA A 123 10.94 1.75 -1.75
C ALA A 123 12.10 0.98 -1.09
N LEU A 124 12.61 -0.06 -1.75
CA LEU A 124 13.77 -0.81 -1.28
C LEU A 124 15.06 0.03 -1.32
N TRP A 125 15.20 0.90 -2.32
CA TRP A 125 16.30 1.85 -2.38
C TRP A 125 16.27 2.82 -1.19
N LEU A 126 15.09 3.37 -0.86
CA LEU A 126 14.92 4.25 0.31
C LEU A 126 15.25 3.51 1.61
N TYR A 127 14.70 2.31 1.79
CA TYR A 127 14.98 1.50 2.97
C TYR A 127 16.47 1.26 3.13
N ARG A 128 17.16 0.83 2.05
CA ARG A 128 18.61 0.62 2.08
C ARG A 128 19.38 1.88 2.47
N LYS A 129 19.00 3.06 1.96
CA LYS A 129 19.70 4.32 2.24
C LYS A 129 19.55 4.78 3.69
N VAL A 130 18.40 4.51 4.30
CA VAL A 130 18.08 4.96 5.66
C VAL A 130 18.59 3.96 6.71
N ILE A 131 18.37 2.66 6.48
CA ILE A 131 18.59 1.61 7.48
C ILE A 131 19.98 1.00 7.40
N PHE A 132 20.50 0.71 6.21
CA PHE A 132 21.79 0.05 6.04
C PHE A 132 22.93 1.07 5.84
N GLY A 133 24.17 0.61 6.08
CA GLY A 133 25.38 1.42 5.96
C GLY A 133 26.14 1.57 7.27
N ALA A 134 27.28 2.26 7.21
CA ALA A 134 28.07 2.58 8.38
C ALA A 134 27.44 3.74 9.16
N LEU A 135 27.43 3.61 10.49
CA LEU A 135 26.93 4.65 11.38
C LEU A 135 28.05 5.66 11.68
N GLU A 136 28.33 6.54 10.73
CA GLU A 136 29.46 7.48 10.80
C GLU A 136 29.08 8.84 11.42
N LYS A 137 27.78 9.14 11.50
CA LYS A 137 27.29 10.47 11.88
C LYS A 137 27.03 10.53 13.39
N PRO A 138 27.66 11.45 14.14
CA PRO A 138 27.54 11.52 15.60
C PRO A 138 26.09 11.68 16.10
N GLY A 139 25.26 12.45 15.37
CA GLY A 139 23.85 12.64 15.71
C GLY A 139 23.00 11.36 15.60
N LEU A 140 23.40 10.40 14.76
CA LEU A 140 22.73 9.10 14.64
C LEU A 140 23.16 8.13 15.75
N ALA A 141 24.39 8.30 16.27
CA ALA A 141 24.99 7.43 17.27
C ALA A 141 24.26 7.45 18.63
N ALA A 142 23.63 8.58 18.94
CA ALA A 142 22.90 8.80 20.19
C ALA A 142 21.41 8.45 20.12
N LEU A 143 20.91 8.00 18.96
CA LEU A 143 19.50 7.70 18.80
C LEU A 143 19.11 6.45 19.57
N ALA A 144 18.12 6.60 20.46
CA ALA A 144 17.46 5.47 21.09
C ALA A 144 16.49 4.81 20.10
N ASP A 145 16.38 3.48 20.19
CA ASP A 145 15.38 2.69 19.48
C ASP A 145 13.95 3.06 19.90
N LEU A 146 12.96 2.33 19.38
CA LEU A 146 11.56 2.53 19.70
C LEU A 146 11.29 2.40 21.20
N ASP A 147 10.57 3.37 21.75
CA ASP A 147 10.06 3.29 23.11
C ASP A 147 8.79 2.41 23.21
N ALA A 148 8.35 2.14 24.44
CA ALA A 148 7.17 1.29 24.66
C ALA A 148 5.87 1.89 24.09
N ARG A 149 5.76 3.22 23.99
CA ARG A 149 4.60 3.91 23.43
C ARG A 149 4.59 3.76 21.91
N GLU A 150 5.71 4.02 21.26
CA GLU A 150 5.90 3.83 19.82
C GLU A 150 5.61 2.37 19.44
N MET A 151 6.14 1.41 20.21
CA MET A 151 5.85 -0.02 20.02
C MET A 151 4.36 -0.34 20.14
N LEU A 152 3.67 0.20 21.15
CA LEU A 152 2.24 -0.03 21.35
C LEU A 152 1.40 0.52 20.19
N ILE A 153 1.85 1.59 19.53
CA ILE A 153 1.21 2.17 18.35
C ILE A 153 1.45 1.30 17.11
N PHE A 154 2.68 0.80 16.91
CA PHE A 154 3.00 -0.01 15.73
C PHE A 154 2.46 -1.44 15.82
N ALA A 155 2.39 -2.03 17.00
CA ALA A 155 1.93 -3.40 17.21
C ALA A 155 0.58 -3.72 16.53
N PRO A 156 -0.52 -2.96 16.74
CA PRO A 156 -1.79 -3.24 16.08
C PRO A 156 -1.71 -3.06 14.56
N LEU A 157 -0.92 -2.11 14.07
CA LEU A 157 -0.75 -1.88 12.63
C LEU A 157 -0.04 -3.06 11.96
N VAL A 158 1.03 -3.58 12.59
CA VAL A 158 1.76 -4.76 12.10
C VAL A 158 0.84 -5.98 12.10
N VAL A 159 0.11 -6.21 13.20
CA VAL A 159 -0.83 -7.33 13.31
C VAL A 159 -1.90 -7.25 12.22
N LEU A 160 -2.52 -6.08 12.02
CA LEU A 160 -3.54 -5.91 10.99
C LEU A 160 -2.99 -6.11 9.58
N THR A 161 -1.81 -5.56 9.27
CA THR A 161 -1.17 -5.71 7.94
C THR A 161 -0.89 -7.18 7.61
N LEU A 162 -0.42 -7.97 8.57
CA LEU A 162 -0.17 -9.40 8.36
C LEU A 162 -1.47 -10.20 8.36
N LEU A 163 -2.35 -9.98 9.34
CA LEU A 163 -3.62 -10.69 9.48
C LEU A 163 -4.48 -10.55 8.24
N LEU A 164 -4.62 -9.34 7.69
CA LEU A 164 -5.37 -9.11 6.46
C LEU A 164 -4.65 -9.65 5.22
N GLY A 165 -3.33 -9.83 5.27
CA GLY A 165 -2.57 -10.50 4.22
C GLY A 165 -2.85 -12.00 4.14
N PHE A 166 -2.99 -12.68 5.28
CA PHE A 166 -3.29 -14.12 5.35
C PHE A 166 -4.80 -14.42 5.34
N PHE A 167 -5.62 -13.56 5.93
CA PHE A 167 -7.05 -13.74 6.09
C PHE A 167 -7.82 -12.50 5.61
N PRO A 168 -7.92 -12.30 4.29
CA PRO A 168 -8.59 -11.12 3.72
C PRO A 168 -10.12 -11.22 3.73
N THR A 169 -10.68 -12.41 3.97
CA THR A 169 -12.12 -12.69 3.88
C THR A 169 -13.01 -11.78 4.73
N PRO A 170 -12.66 -11.35 5.96
CA PRO A 170 -13.54 -10.47 6.74
C PRO A 170 -13.86 -9.16 6.04
N VAL A 171 -12.88 -8.58 5.34
CA VAL A 171 -13.06 -7.32 4.60
C VAL A 171 -13.81 -7.57 3.29
N LEU A 172 -13.47 -8.65 2.59
CA LEU A 172 -14.10 -9.00 1.32
C LEU A 172 -15.58 -9.38 1.51
N ASP A 173 -15.92 -10.16 2.53
CA ASP A 173 -17.28 -10.61 2.80
C ASP A 173 -18.19 -9.46 3.23
N VAL A 174 -17.67 -8.55 4.08
CA VAL A 174 -18.42 -7.34 4.51
C VAL A 174 -18.71 -6.42 3.32
N SER A 175 -17.78 -6.32 2.35
CA SER A 175 -17.97 -5.46 1.18
C SER A 175 -18.71 -6.15 0.02
N ALA A 176 -18.84 -7.48 0.01
CA ALA A 176 -19.35 -8.25 -1.12
C ALA A 176 -20.77 -7.84 -1.57
N SER A 177 -21.69 -7.61 -0.63
CA SER A 177 -23.06 -7.21 -0.95
C SER A 177 -23.13 -5.83 -1.60
N ALA A 178 -22.36 -4.87 -1.08
CA ALA A 178 -22.28 -3.52 -1.63
C ALA A 178 -21.62 -3.52 -3.02
N VAL A 179 -20.56 -4.32 -3.22
CA VAL A 179 -19.91 -4.46 -4.53
C VAL A 179 -20.87 -5.09 -5.56
N THR A 180 -21.63 -6.11 -5.16
CA THR A 180 -22.61 -6.76 -6.03
C THR A 180 -23.68 -5.76 -6.48
N ALA A 181 -24.28 -5.03 -5.54
CA ALA A 181 -25.29 -4.02 -5.84
C ALA A 181 -24.75 -2.89 -6.75
N LEU A 182 -23.51 -2.46 -6.53
CA LEU A 182 -22.84 -1.46 -7.37
C LEU A 182 -22.69 -1.96 -8.82
N LEU A 183 -22.23 -3.20 -9.00
CA LEU A 183 -22.00 -3.78 -10.32
C LEU A 183 -23.31 -4.06 -11.07
N GLU A 184 -24.35 -4.51 -10.37
CA GLU A 184 -25.69 -4.65 -10.95
C GLU A 184 -26.20 -3.31 -11.47
N SER A 185 -26.13 -2.27 -10.62
CA SER A 185 -26.54 -0.91 -11.00
C SER A 185 -25.75 -0.38 -12.19
N TYR A 186 -24.43 -0.60 -12.20
CA TYR A 186 -23.54 -0.23 -13.30
C TYR A 186 -23.90 -0.93 -14.61
N ASN A 187 -24.16 -2.24 -14.57
CA ASN A 187 -24.54 -3.03 -15.74
C ASN A 187 -25.91 -2.63 -16.29
N HIS A 188 -26.88 -2.33 -15.42
CA HIS A 188 -28.18 -1.80 -15.83
C HIS A 188 -28.05 -0.45 -16.54
N ALA A 189 -27.22 0.45 -16.03
CA ALA A 189 -26.96 1.75 -16.66
C ALA A 189 -26.29 1.61 -18.03
N LEU A 190 -25.30 0.72 -18.17
CA LEU A 190 -24.66 0.42 -19.44
C LEU A 190 -25.64 -0.14 -20.48
N ALA A 191 -26.51 -1.07 -20.07
CA ALA A 191 -27.52 -1.64 -20.94
C ALA A 191 -28.50 -0.56 -21.44
N ALA A 192 -29.01 0.28 -20.53
CA ALA A 192 -29.91 1.37 -20.88
C ALA A 192 -29.26 2.38 -21.84
N ALA A 193 -28.00 2.76 -21.60
CA ALA A 193 -27.24 3.66 -22.46
C ALA A 193 -27.05 3.06 -23.86
N LYS A 194 -26.73 1.77 -23.96
CA LYS A 194 -26.58 1.06 -25.23
C LYS A 194 -27.90 1.01 -26.00
N SER A 195 -29.01 0.71 -25.33
CA SER A 195 -30.35 0.71 -25.93
C SER A 195 -30.75 2.09 -26.45
N ALA A 196 -30.47 3.16 -25.69
CA ALA A 196 -30.73 4.54 -26.12
C ALA A 196 -29.90 4.94 -27.34
N ALA A 197 -28.61 4.57 -27.38
CA ALA A 197 -27.73 4.83 -28.52
C ALA A 197 -28.19 4.08 -29.79
N LEU A 198 -28.65 2.84 -29.65
CA LEU A 198 -29.22 2.05 -30.75
C LEU A 198 -30.54 2.64 -31.27
N ALA A 199 -31.37 3.23 -30.40
CA ALA A 199 -32.63 3.86 -30.80
C ALA A 199 -32.47 5.24 -31.45
N ALA A 200 -31.29 5.86 -31.31
CA ALA A 200 -30.96 7.16 -31.91
C ALA A 200 -30.37 7.06 -33.33
N HIS A 201 -30.10 5.84 -33.81
CA HIS A 201 -29.63 5.52 -35.16
C HIS A 201 -30.74 4.81 -35.94
#